data_AF-A0A1I8C2W5-F1
#
_entry.id   AF-A0A1I8C2W5-F1
#
_cell.length_a   1.000
_cell.length_b   1.000
_cell.length_c   1.000
_cell.angle_alpha   90.00
_cell.angle_beta   90.00
_cell.angle_gamma   90.00
#
_symmetry.space_group_name_H-M   'P 1'
#
loop_
_entity.id
_entity.type
_entity.pdbx_description
1 polymer ?
#
loop_
_entity_poly.entity_id
_entity_poly.type
_entity_poly.pdbx_seq_one_letter_code
_entity_poly.pdbx_strand_id
1 'polypeptide(L)'
;MSSYSDAFGRNVALGMSAAAYSNSPEECIARIFPNSGKLVRQVEVDCDDSGSPCAGFIAVDTASKMIIVAFRGSGGFIQLIIEGADEIFGNQVPFIGGKVASYFLNAFSLVWNNGLKDAFLSTKNIYPNYGVFITGHSLGGAMAALAAGAISTNGLAQPSDITLMTMGEPRTGNSDFVYYFDRLGIEAYRITHNRDIVVHLPPEGFNYYQHA
;
A
#
# COMPACT_ATOMS: atom_id res chain seq x y z
N MET A 1 3.71 -20.37 -4.00
CA MET A 1 2.30 -20.78 -4.26
C MET A 1 1.69 -19.63 -5.04
N SER A 2 1.09 -19.83 -6.21
CA SER A 2 0.27 -18.77 -6.83
C SER A 2 -0.94 -18.55 -5.93
N SER A 3 -1.09 -17.36 -5.34
CA SER A 3 -1.75 -17.20 -4.03
C SER A 3 -3.09 -16.46 -4.06
N TYR A 4 -3.54 -15.95 -5.22
CA TYR A 4 -4.85 -15.31 -5.27
C TYR A 4 -5.99 -16.31 -5.13
N SER A 5 -6.83 -16.06 -4.12
CA SER A 5 -8.17 -16.61 -4.03
C SER A 5 -9.15 -15.47 -3.76
N ASP A 6 -10.34 -15.54 -4.36
CA ASP A 6 -11.43 -14.60 -4.08
C ASP A 6 -11.73 -14.56 -2.57
N ALA A 7 -11.61 -15.71 -1.89
CA ALA A 7 -11.73 -15.81 -0.44
C ALA A 7 -10.68 -14.97 0.31
N PHE A 8 -9.41 -15.01 -0.08
CA PHE A 8 -8.38 -14.17 0.53
C PHE A 8 -8.62 -12.68 0.22
N GLY A 9 -8.97 -12.35 -1.02
CA GLY A 9 -9.30 -10.99 -1.42
C GLY A 9 -10.44 -10.38 -0.59
N ARG A 10 -11.55 -11.12 -0.43
CA ARG A 10 -12.73 -10.66 0.32
C ARG A 10 -12.54 -10.66 1.83
N ASN A 11 -11.94 -11.73 2.37
CA ASN A 11 -11.93 -11.94 3.83
C ASN A 11 -10.67 -11.38 4.50
N VAL A 12 -9.58 -11.18 3.75
CA VAL A 12 -8.30 -10.67 4.29
C VAL A 12 -7.95 -9.33 3.68
N ALA A 13 -7.75 -9.24 2.35
CA ALA A 13 -7.22 -8.04 1.73
C ALA A 13 -8.13 -6.82 1.93
N LEU A 14 -9.42 -6.97 1.63
CA LEU A 14 -10.41 -5.92 1.86
C LEU A 14 -10.47 -5.53 3.35
N GLY A 15 -10.51 -6.52 4.25
CA GLY A 15 -10.59 -6.30 5.68
C GLY A 15 -9.37 -5.58 6.26
N MET A 16 -8.16 -5.92 5.82
CA MET A 16 -6.91 -5.26 6.24
C MET A 16 -6.77 -3.86 5.65
N SER A 17 -7.18 -3.65 4.39
CA SER A 17 -7.23 -2.31 3.80
C SER A 17 -8.21 -1.39 4.54
N ALA A 18 -9.36 -1.92 4.98
CA ALA A 18 -10.35 -1.18 5.75
C ALA A 18 -9.88 -0.95 7.20
N ALA A 19 -9.21 -1.94 7.82
CA ALA A 19 -8.64 -1.82 9.16
C ALA A 19 -7.67 -0.64 9.29
N ALA A 20 -7.00 -0.25 8.20
CA ALA A 20 -6.08 0.88 8.20
C ALA A 20 -6.80 2.23 8.49
N TYR A 21 -8.11 2.30 8.29
CA TYR A 21 -8.95 3.45 8.62
C TYR A 21 -9.44 3.47 10.08
N SER A 22 -9.16 2.42 10.86
CA SER A 22 -9.57 2.32 12.26
C SER A 22 -8.55 2.99 13.18
N ASN A 23 -9.05 3.62 14.25
CA ASN A 23 -8.23 4.04 15.39
C ASN A 23 -7.82 2.86 16.29
N SER A 24 -8.43 1.69 16.07
CA SER A 24 -8.17 0.43 16.78
C SER A 24 -8.08 -0.73 15.77
N PRO A 25 -7.06 -0.76 14.89
CA PRO A 25 -6.92 -1.81 13.89
C PRO A 25 -6.76 -3.21 14.52
N GLU A 26 -6.31 -3.30 15.77
CA GLU A 26 -6.22 -4.55 16.53
C GLU A 26 -7.55 -5.28 16.65
N GLU A 27 -8.68 -4.57 16.77
CA GLU A 27 -10.00 -5.20 16.81
C GLU A 27 -10.37 -5.81 15.46
N CYS A 28 -10.04 -5.11 14.36
CA CYS A 28 -10.26 -5.58 13.01
C CYS A 28 -9.39 -6.81 12.72
N ILE A 29 -8.12 -6.76 13.11
CA ILE A 29 -7.16 -7.87 13.01
C ILE A 29 -7.65 -9.08 13.80
N ALA A 30 -8.12 -8.89 15.04
CA ALA A 30 -8.61 -9.99 15.88
C ALA A 30 -9.87 -10.66 15.30
N ARG A 31 -10.71 -9.92 14.56
CA ARG A 31 -11.88 -10.47 13.85
C ARG A 31 -11.49 -11.29 12.62
N ILE A 32 -10.48 -10.84 11.87
CA ILE A 32 -10.05 -11.49 10.61
C ILE A 32 -9.13 -12.68 10.90
N PHE A 33 -8.26 -12.57 11.91
CA PHE A 33 -7.32 -13.60 12.33
C PHE A 33 -7.49 -13.94 13.82
N PRO A 34 -8.57 -14.66 14.18
CA PRO A 34 -8.81 -15.02 15.57
C PRO A 34 -7.61 -15.76 16.18
N ASN A 35 -7.17 -15.31 17.36
CA ASN A 35 -6.09 -15.90 18.17
C ASN A 35 -4.67 -15.87 17.58
N SER A 36 -4.51 -15.42 16.33
CA SER A 36 -3.25 -15.54 15.58
C SER A 36 -2.77 -14.19 15.03
N GLY A 37 -3.69 -13.28 14.73
CA GLY A 37 -3.40 -11.91 14.35
C GLY A 37 -3.01 -11.02 15.53
N LYS A 38 -1.94 -10.25 15.37
CA LYS A 38 -1.47 -9.26 16.36
C LYS A 38 -1.03 -7.98 15.65
N LEU A 39 -1.56 -6.85 16.12
CA LEU A 39 -1.01 -5.54 15.76
C LEU A 39 0.40 -5.41 16.36
N VAL A 40 1.36 -4.95 15.57
CA VAL A 40 2.73 -4.64 16.02
C VAL A 40 2.88 -3.14 16.21
N ARG A 41 2.50 -2.35 15.20
CA ARG A 41 2.66 -0.90 15.21
C ARG A 41 1.62 -0.27 14.30
N GLN A 42 1.02 0.80 14.75
CA GLN A 42 0.30 1.75 13.90
C GLN A 42 1.05 3.09 13.94
N VAL A 43 1.10 3.74 12.78
CA VAL A 43 1.64 5.09 12.58
C VAL A 43 0.56 5.91 11.91
N GLU A 44 0.29 7.09 12.45
CA GLU A 44 -0.60 8.09 11.86
C GLU A 44 0.17 9.42 11.80
N VAL A 45 0.10 10.09 10.66
CA VAL A 45 0.79 11.36 10.38
C VAL A 45 -0.08 12.24 9.50
N ASP A 46 0.04 13.56 9.66
CA ASP A 46 -0.59 14.52 8.77
C ASP A 46 0.10 14.47 7.40
N CYS A 47 -0.67 14.16 6.36
CA CYS A 47 -0.17 13.94 5.00
C CYS A 47 -0.33 15.13 4.07
N ASP A 48 -1.15 16.09 4.47
CA ASP A 48 -1.45 17.29 3.70
C ASP A 48 -1.64 18.49 4.63
N ASP A 49 -1.56 19.69 4.07
CA ASP A 49 -1.63 20.95 4.80
C ASP A 49 -3.01 21.19 5.45
N SER A 50 -4.00 20.36 5.12
CA SER A 50 -5.34 20.40 5.74
C SER A 50 -5.40 19.66 7.08
N GLY A 51 -4.32 18.98 7.48
CA GLY A 51 -4.27 18.13 8.66
C GLY A 51 -5.05 16.83 8.49
N SER A 52 -5.20 16.35 7.25
CA SER A 52 -5.84 15.05 7.02
C SER A 52 -4.81 13.93 7.19
N PRO A 53 -5.05 12.98 8.11
CA PRO A 53 -4.06 11.96 8.42
C PRO A 53 -4.01 10.88 7.34
N CYS A 54 -2.79 10.45 6.98
CA CYS A 54 -2.60 9.08 6.50
C CYS A 54 -2.13 8.20 7.66
N ALA A 55 -2.35 6.90 7.49
CA ALA A 55 -1.85 5.93 8.44
C ALA A 55 -1.27 4.71 7.74
N GLY A 56 -0.48 3.96 8.49
CA GLY A 56 -0.12 2.60 8.14
C GLY A 56 0.09 1.77 9.39
N PHE A 57 -0.07 0.46 9.25
CA PHE A 57 0.21 -0.45 10.34
C PHE A 57 0.98 -1.69 9.88
N ILE A 58 1.73 -2.25 10.82
CA ILE A 58 2.33 -3.59 10.74
C ILE A 58 1.53 -4.50 11.66
N ALA A 59 1.10 -5.64 11.13
CA ALA A 59 0.54 -6.73 11.90
C ALA A 59 1.22 -8.04 11.53
N VAL A 60 1.06 -9.06 12.37
CA VAL A 60 1.53 -10.42 12.10
C VAL A 60 0.37 -11.37 12.29
N ASP A 61 0.20 -12.29 11.35
CA ASP A 61 -0.60 -13.50 11.54
C ASP A 61 0.33 -14.71 11.64
N THR A 62 0.35 -15.35 12.80
CA THR A 62 1.22 -16.52 13.06
C THR A 62 0.67 -17.81 12.46
N ALA A 63 -0.64 -17.90 12.21
CA ALA A 63 -1.24 -19.09 11.62
C ALA A 63 -0.88 -19.21 10.13
N SER A 64 -1.01 -18.13 9.38
CA SER A 64 -0.65 -18.07 7.95
C SER A 64 0.82 -17.73 7.70
N LYS A 65 1.61 -17.47 8.76
CA LYS A 65 3.02 -17.06 8.69
C LYS A 65 3.23 -15.84 7.80
N MET A 66 2.53 -14.76 8.12
CA MET A 66 2.46 -13.55 7.29
C MET A 66 2.69 -12.28 8.11
N ILE A 67 3.51 -11.39 7.59
CA ILE A 67 3.64 -10.00 8.04
C ILE A 67 2.74 -9.16 7.14
N ILE A 68 1.85 -8.38 7.72
CA ILE A 68 0.88 -7.55 7.02
C ILE A 68 1.32 -6.09 7.13
N VAL A 69 1.39 -5.41 5.99
CA VAL A 69 1.65 -3.98 5.88
C VAL A 69 0.44 -3.35 5.22
N ALA A 70 -0.34 -2.55 5.95
CA ALA A 70 -1.54 -1.94 5.41
C ALA A 70 -1.45 -0.41 5.49
N PHE A 71 -1.90 0.27 4.44
CA PHE A 71 -1.88 1.72 4.34
C PHE A 71 -3.29 2.30 4.17
N ARG A 72 -3.51 3.42 4.83
CA ARG A 72 -4.68 4.29 4.72
C ARG A 72 -4.28 5.57 4.00
N GLY A 73 -5.10 5.97 3.03
CA GLY A 73 -5.02 7.29 2.41
C GLY A 73 -5.61 8.43 3.23
N SER A 74 -5.27 9.67 2.89
CA SER A 74 -5.88 10.88 3.47
C SER A 74 -7.39 10.93 3.21
N GLY A 75 -8.16 11.39 4.20
CA GLY A 75 -9.60 11.63 4.07
C GLY A 75 -9.95 12.68 3.01
N GLY A 76 -9.03 13.61 2.73
CA GLY A 76 -9.19 14.65 1.71
C GLY A 76 -8.88 14.18 0.28
N PHE A 77 -8.35 12.97 0.09
CA PHE A 77 -7.82 12.55 -1.21
C PHE A 77 -8.81 12.62 -2.37
N ILE A 78 -10.06 12.21 -2.16
CA ILE A 78 -11.10 12.27 -3.21
C ILE A 78 -11.44 13.71 -3.55
N GLN A 79 -11.47 14.60 -2.55
CA GLN A 79 -11.71 16.02 -2.76
C GLN A 79 -10.56 16.64 -3.57
N LEU A 80 -9.31 16.35 -3.18
CA LEU A 80 -8.12 16.82 -3.88
C LEU A 80 -8.09 16.34 -5.34
N ILE A 81 -8.51 15.11 -5.62
CA ILE A 81 -8.66 14.63 -7.01
C ILE A 81 -9.66 15.46 -7.81
N ILE A 82 -10.81 15.77 -7.22
CA ILE A 82 -11.91 16.44 -7.92
C ILE A 82 -11.58 17.92 -8.15
N GLU A 83 -10.95 18.56 -7.16
CA GLU A 83 -10.67 20.00 -7.17
C GLU A 83 -9.30 20.35 -7.76
N GLY A 84 -8.35 19.42 -7.76
CA GLY A 84 -6.94 19.70 -8.03
C GLY A 84 -6.13 18.49 -8.46
N ALA A 85 -6.59 17.71 -9.45
CA ALA A 85 -5.85 16.55 -9.97
C ALA A 85 -4.41 16.86 -10.40
N ASP A 86 -4.14 18.07 -10.90
CA ASP A 86 -2.80 18.53 -11.26
C ASP A 86 -1.87 18.64 -10.03
N GLU A 87 -2.39 18.91 -8.83
CA GLU A 87 -1.58 18.94 -7.61
C GLU A 87 -1.07 17.55 -7.22
N ILE A 88 -1.88 16.52 -7.49
CA ILE A 88 -1.52 15.12 -7.22
C ILE A 88 -0.61 14.59 -8.32
N PHE A 89 -0.97 14.82 -9.58
CA PHE A 89 -0.39 14.11 -10.73
C PHE A 89 0.56 14.95 -11.59
N GLY A 90 0.53 16.27 -11.45
CA GLY A 90 1.33 17.19 -12.25
C GLY A 90 2.83 17.10 -11.99
N ASN A 91 3.23 16.71 -10.77
CA ASN A 91 4.63 16.52 -10.41
C ASN A 91 5.02 15.05 -10.23
N GLN A 92 5.98 14.60 -11.04
CA GLN A 92 6.56 13.25 -10.97
C GLN A 92 8.00 13.32 -10.43
N VAL A 93 8.30 12.47 -9.45
CA VAL A 93 9.62 12.39 -8.81
C VAL A 93 10.24 11.01 -9.03
N PRO A 94 11.58 10.90 -9.13
CA PRO A 94 12.24 9.61 -9.33
C PRO A 94 11.92 8.61 -8.21
N PHE A 95 11.55 7.40 -8.61
CA PHE A 95 11.33 6.26 -7.73
C PHE A 95 11.50 4.96 -8.52
N ILE A 96 12.33 4.06 -8.01
CA ILE A 96 12.72 2.74 -8.57
C ILE A 96 12.59 2.62 -10.10
N GLY A 97 13.69 2.88 -10.81
CA GLY A 97 13.74 2.72 -12.27
C GLY A 97 12.90 3.71 -13.09
N GLY A 98 11.98 4.46 -12.50
CA GLY A 98 11.15 5.45 -13.18
C GLY A 98 10.74 6.61 -12.27
N LYS A 99 9.51 7.07 -12.42
CA LYS A 99 8.94 8.17 -11.63
C LYS A 99 7.53 7.86 -11.14
N VAL A 100 7.18 8.43 -10.00
CA VAL A 100 5.85 8.30 -9.37
C VAL A 100 5.32 9.68 -9.00
N ALA A 101 4.03 9.77 -8.71
CA ALA A 101 3.44 11.02 -8.22
C ALA A 101 4.14 11.47 -6.92
N SER A 102 4.58 12.73 -6.88
CA SER A 102 5.23 13.29 -5.69
C SER A 102 4.35 13.21 -4.45
N TYR A 103 3.04 13.39 -4.62
CA TYR A 103 2.06 13.29 -3.54
C TYR A 103 2.04 11.89 -2.93
N PHE A 104 2.03 10.84 -3.76
CA PHE A 104 2.04 9.44 -3.30
C PHE A 104 3.34 9.09 -2.58
N LEU A 105 4.48 9.51 -3.15
CA LEU A 105 5.78 9.26 -2.53
C LEU A 105 5.93 9.98 -1.19
N ASN A 106 5.42 11.21 -1.08
CA ASN A 106 5.45 11.97 0.16
C ASN A 106 4.61 11.28 1.25
N ALA A 107 3.35 10.94 0.95
CA ALA A 107 2.46 10.25 1.88
C ALA A 107 3.06 8.93 2.37
N PHE A 108 3.55 8.09 1.44
CA PHE A 108 4.26 6.85 1.79
C PHE A 108 5.49 7.13 2.66
N SER A 109 6.34 8.08 2.26
CA SER A 109 7.59 8.37 2.97
C SER A 109 7.35 8.89 4.39
N LEU A 110 6.34 9.73 4.59
CA LEU A 110 5.96 10.22 5.92
C LEU A 110 5.58 9.06 6.84
N VAL A 111 4.64 8.20 6.41
CA VAL A 111 4.22 7.04 7.22
C VAL A 111 5.38 6.05 7.43
N TRP A 112 6.11 5.73 6.35
CA TRP A 112 7.18 4.74 6.37
C TRP A 112 8.34 5.16 7.29
N ASN A 113 8.78 6.42 7.20
CA ASN A 113 9.93 6.91 7.95
C ASN A 113 9.56 7.34 9.39
N ASN A 114 8.27 7.51 9.73
CA ASN A 114 7.84 7.81 11.10
C ASN A 114 7.66 6.54 11.97
N GLY A 115 8.54 5.55 11.76
CA GLY A 115 8.65 4.35 12.59
C GLY A 115 7.96 3.09 12.02
N LEU A 116 7.24 3.17 10.90
CA LEU A 116 6.66 1.97 10.29
C LEU A 116 7.75 1.06 9.69
N LYS A 117 8.79 1.65 9.08
CA LYS A 117 9.97 0.93 8.58
C LYS A 117 10.68 0.17 9.70
N ASP A 118 10.91 0.81 10.83
CA ASP A 118 11.62 0.19 11.97
C ASP A 118 10.82 -0.96 12.56
N ALA A 119 9.49 -0.80 12.65
CA ALA A 119 8.59 -1.87 13.05
C ALA A 119 8.61 -3.04 12.06
N PHE A 120 8.61 -2.76 10.75
CA PHE A 120 8.73 -3.77 9.70
C PHE A 120 10.05 -4.56 9.81
N LEU A 121 11.19 -3.86 9.91
CA LEU A 121 12.51 -4.48 10.05
C LEU A 121 12.61 -5.34 11.32
N SER A 122 12.14 -4.82 12.45
CA SER A 122 12.11 -5.56 13.72
C SER A 122 11.24 -6.82 13.61
N THR A 123 10.08 -6.70 12.97
CA THR A 123 9.18 -7.83 12.75
C THR A 123 9.78 -8.87 11.82
N LYS A 124 10.42 -8.45 10.73
CA LYS A 124 11.08 -9.35 9.78
C LYS A 124 12.26 -10.08 10.42
N ASN A 125 12.99 -9.44 11.34
CA ASN A 125 14.04 -10.09 12.13
C ASN A 125 13.50 -11.17 13.07
N ILE A 126 12.32 -10.96 13.68
CA ILE A 126 11.66 -11.95 14.53
C ILE A 126 11.08 -13.10 13.69
N TYR A 127 10.55 -12.78 12.52
CA TYR A 127 9.86 -13.73 11.63
C TYR A 127 10.52 -13.79 10.23
N PRO A 128 11.78 -14.25 10.12
CA PRO A 128 12.55 -14.18 8.88
C PRO A 128 11.94 -15.01 7.74
N ASN A 129 11.19 -16.06 8.06
CA ASN A 129 10.57 -16.96 7.09
C ASN A 129 9.09 -16.64 6.80
N TYR A 130 8.56 -15.53 7.31
CA TYR A 130 7.18 -15.13 7.04
C TYR A 130 7.10 -14.38 5.71
N GLY A 131 6.03 -14.63 4.96
CA GLY A 131 5.67 -13.84 3.78
C GLY A 131 5.27 -12.41 4.17
N VAL A 132 5.31 -11.50 3.20
CA VAL A 132 4.98 -10.08 3.38
C VAL A 132 3.77 -9.76 2.51
N PHE A 133 2.63 -9.55 3.15
CA PHE A 133 1.41 -9.12 2.49
C PHE A 133 1.24 -7.61 2.64
N ILE A 134 1.06 -6.92 1.52
CA ILE A 134 0.98 -5.47 1.47
C ILE A 134 -0.35 -5.09 0.84
N THR A 135 -1.07 -4.17 1.49
CA THR A 135 -2.39 -3.76 1.02
C THR A 135 -2.72 -2.31 1.34
N GLY A 136 -3.73 -1.77 0.66
CA GLY A 136 -4.22 -0.43 0.90
C GLY A 136 -5.36 -0.09 -0.04
N HIS A 137 -6.17 0.88 0.37
CA HIS A 137 -7.32 1.37 -0.39
C HIS A 137 -7.11 2.80 -0.86
N SER A 138 -7.56 3.13 -2.07
CA SER A 138 -7.48 4.47 -2.66
C SER A 138 -6.02 4.98 -2.69
N LEU A 139 -5.72 6.16 -2.13
CA LEU A 139 -4.33 6.62 -1.94
C LEU A 139 -3.45 5.60 -1.20
N GLY A 140 -4.01 4.88 -0.22
CA GLY A 140 -3.31 3.81 0.49
C GLY A 140 -2.89 2.66 -0.44
N GLY A 141 -3.62 2.42 -1.53
CA GLY A 141 -3.22 1.47 -2.56
C GLY A 141 -1.94 1.91 -3.28
N ALA A 142 -1.83 3.18 -3.63
CA ALA A 142 -0.63 3.71 -4.27
C ALA A 142 0.57 3.63 -3.29
N MET A 143 0.35 3.98 -2.01
CA MET A 143 1.36 3.81 -0.96
C MET A 143 1.79 2.34 -0.79
N ALA A 144 0.86 1.39 -0.88
CA ALA A 144 1.14 -0.04 -0.81
C ALA A 144 2.02 -0.51 -1.99
N ALA A 145 1.76 -0.02 -3.20
CA ALA A 145 2.60 -0.30 -4.36
C ALA A 145 4.03 0.25 -4.19
N LEU A 146 4.16 1.50 -3.72
CA LEU A 146 5.47 2.09 -3.41
C LEU A 146 6.20 1.31 -2.31
N ALA A 147 5.49 0.85 -1.28
CA ALA A 147 6.06 0.03 -0.21
C ALA A 147 6.57 -1.32 -0.73
N ALA A 148 5.81 -2.01 -1.58
CA ALA A 148 6.20 -3.28 -2.18
C ALA A 148 7.49 -3.12 -3.01
N GLY A 149 7.52 -2.08 -3.85
CA GLY A 149 8.70 -1.72 -4.63
C GLY A 149 9.92 -1.44 -3.74
N ALA A 150 9.76 -0.57 -2.74
CA ALA A 150 10.84 -0.21 -1.82
C ALA A 150 11.35 -1.39 -1.00
N ILE A 151 10.48 -2.25 -0.48
CA ILE A 151 10.85 -3.44 0.30
C ILE A 151 11.68 -4.40 -0.56
N SER A 152 11.23 -4.64 -1.80
CA SER A 152 11.92 -5.51 -2.74
C SER A 152 13.29 -4.95 -3.16
N THR A 153 13.33 -3.70 -3.63
CA THR A 153 14.57 -3.11 -4.18
C THR A 153 15.64 -2.87 -3.14
N ASN A 154 15.26 -2.62 -1.87
CA ASN A 154 16.21 -2.47 -0.78
C ASN A 154 16.60 -3.82 -0.13
N GLY A 155 16.14 -4.95 -0.68
CA GLY A 155 16.48 -6.29 -0.19
C GLY A 155 15.90 -6.61 1.20
N LEU A 156 14.81 -5.95 1.59
CA LEU A 156 14.20 -6.15 2.91
C LEU A 156 13.31 -7.41 2.96
N ALA A 157 12.80 -7.85 1.81
CA ALA A 157 12.22 -9.16 1.59
C ALA A 157 12.50 -9.61 0.15
N GLN A 158 12.54 -10.92 -0.09
CA GLN A 158 12.66 -11.44 -1.45
C GLN A 158 11.36 -11.17 -2.21
N PRO A 159 11.39 -10.83 -3.50
CA PRO A 159 10.18 -10.58 -4.28
C PRO A 159 9.17 -11.74 -4.23
N SER A 160 9.68 -12.98 -4.20
CA SER A 160 8.86 -14.20 -4.11
C SER A 160 8.10 -14.36 -2.78
N ASP A 161 8.49 -13.60 -1.75
CA ASP A 161 7.83 -13.59 -0.44
C ASP A 161 6.84 -12.41 -0.32
N ILE A 162 6.77 -11.53 -1.32
CA ILE A 162 5.92 -10.33 -1.29
C ILE A 162 4.66 -10.58 -2.12
N THR A 163 3.50 -10.33 -1.50
CA THR A 163 2.21 -10.27 -2.18
C THR A 163 1.60 -8.89 -1.98
N LEU A 164 1.31 -8.19 -3.06
CA LEU A 164 0.63 -6.90 -3.07
C LEU A 164 -0.83 -7.08 -3.50
N MET A 165 -1.78 -6.58 -2.72
CA MET A 165 -3.19 -6.46 -3.14
C MET A 165 -3.75 -5.09 -2.81
N THR A 166 -4.08 -4.31 -3.84
CA THR A 166 -4.61 -2.95 -3.68
C THR A 166 -6.11 -2.89 -4.02
N MET A 167 -6.81 -1.92 -3.40
CA MET A 167 -8.24 -1.70 -3.58
C MET A 167 -8.48 -0.28 -4.11
N GLY A 168 -9.07 -0.12 -5.29
CA GLY A 168 -9.38 1.21 -5.82
C GLY A 168 -8.13 2.09 -6.02
N GLU A 169 -6.99 1.49 -6.34
CA GLU A 169 -5.71 2.19 -6.47
C GLU A 169 -5.66 3.03 -7.77
N PRO A 170 -5.28 4.33 -7.70
CA PRO A 170 -5.02 5.16 -8.88
C PRO A 170 -3.77 4.72 -9.64
N ARG A 171 -3.54 5.25 -10.85
CA ARG A 171 -2.27 5.03 -11.56
C ARG A 171 -1.13 5.69 -10.79
N THR A 172 -0.16 4.89 -10.33
CA THR A 172 0.84 5.27 -9.32
C THR A 172 2.09 5.91 -9.90
N GLY A 173 2.55 5.45 -11.08
CA GLY A 173 3.80 5.95 -11.67
C GLY A 173 3.87 5.82 -13.18
N ASN A 174 4.94 6.35 -13.77
CA ASN A 174 5.11 6.38 -15.22
C ASN A 174 5.44 4.99 -15.80
N SER A 175 5.45 4.86 -17.13
CA SER A 175 5.75 3.60 -17.81
C SER A 175 7.12 3.00 -17.43
N ASP A 176 8.14 3.81 -17.14
CA ASP A 176 9.45 3.31 -16.70
C ASP A 176 9.38 2.67 -15.31
N PHE A 177 8.63 3.27 -14.40
CA PHE A 177 8.39 2.74 -13.06
C PHE A 177 7.66 1.40 -13.15
N VAL A 178 6.58 1.32 -13.93
CA VAL A 178 5.80 0.08 -14.09
C VAL A 178 6.63 -1.01 -14.75
N TYR A 179 7.37 -0.68 -15.81
CA TYR A 179 8.28 -1.62 -16.45
C TYR A 179 9.37 -2.16 -15.50
N TYR A 180 9.87 -1.32 -14.60
CA TYR A 180 10.80 -1.76 -13.57
C TYR A 180 10.11 -2.61 -12.49
N PHE A 181 8.94 -2.18 -12.02
CA PHE A 181 8.15 -2.85 -10.99
C PHE A 181 7.74 -4.27 -11.39
N ASP A 182 7.21 -4.44 -12.61
CA ASP A 182 6.84 -5.75 -13.18
C ASP A 182 8.01 -6.74 -13.15
N ARG A 183 9.24 -6.23 -13.38
CA ARG A 183 10.46 -7.05 -13.39
C ARG A 183 11.02 -7.37 -12.02
N LEU A 184 10.46 -6.81 -10.94
CA LEU A 184 10.75 -7.27 -9.60
C LEU A 184 10.24 -8.70 -9.38
N GLY A 185 9.19 -9.11 -10.11
CA GLY A 185 8.58 -10.43 -9.96
C GLY A 185 7.77 -10.56 -8.66
N ILE A 186 7.24 -9.44 -8.15
CA ILE A 186 6.31 -9.39 -7.02
C ILE A 186 4.96 -9.91 -7.50
N GLU A 187 4.28 -10.72 -6.67
CA GLU A 187 2.91 -11.12 -6.97
C GLU A 187 1.96 -9.96 -6.61
N ALA A 188 1.43 -9.27 -7.63
CA ALA A 188 0.61 -8.07 -7.46
C ALA A 188 -0.80 -8.25 -8.05
N TYR A 189 -1.82 -7.84 -7.28
CA TYR A 189 -3.21 -7.81 -7.72
C TYR A 189 -3.86 -6.46 -7.42
N ARG A 190 -4.68 -6.01 -8.36
CA ARG A 190 -5.47 -4.80 -8.23
C ARG A 190 -6.95 -5.16 -8.26
N ILE A 191 -7.67 -4.79 -7.22
CA ILE A 191 -9.11 -5.00 -7.14
C ILE A 191 -9.81 -3.66 -7.34
N THR A 192 -10.65 -3.60 -8.36
CA THR A 192 -11.41 -2.42 -8.77
C THR A 192 -12.91 -2.67 -8.56
N HIS A 193 -13.71 -1.62 -8.31
CA HIS A 193 -15.14 -1.78 -8.07
C HIS A 193 -16.01 -0.97 -9.05
N ASN A 194 -16.65 -1.69 -9.99
CA ASN A 194 -17.67 -1.16 -10.90
C ASN A 194 -17.26 0.13 -11.64
N ARG A 195 -17.76 1.29 -11.19
CA ARG A 195 -17.53 2.62 -11.80
C ARG A 195 -16.69 3.54 -10.90
N ASP A 196 -15.85 2.94 -10.07
CA ASP A 196 -14.89 3.69 -9.25
C ASP A 196 -14.00 4.56 -10.15
N ILE A 197 -14.07 5.86 -9.96
CA ILE A 197 -13.31 6.82 -10.77
C ILE A 197 -11.82 6.82 -10.43
N VAL A 198 -11.45 6.42 -9.20
CA VAL A 198 -10.07 6.54 -8.70
C VAL A 198 -9.12 5.71 -9.54
N VAL A 199 -9.53 4.50 -9.93
CA VAL A 199 -8.72 3.57 -10.75
C VAL A 199 -8.52 4.04 -12.20
N HIS A 200 -9.21 5.11 -12.59
CA HIS A 200 -9.08 5.73 -13.91
C HIS A 200 -8.28 7.03 -13.87
N LEU A 201 -7.66 7.35 -12.73
CA LEU A 201 -6.93 8.60 -12.52
C LEU A 201 -5.44 8.39 -12.27
N PRO A 202 -4.60 9.30 -12.78
CA PRO A 202 -4.92 10.32 -13.78
C PRO A 202 -5.36 9.68 -15.10
N PRO A 203 -6.06 10.39 -16.00
CA PRO A 203 -6.53 9.84 -17.27
C PRO A 203 -5.43 9.17 -18.08
N GLU A 204 -5.81 8.23 -18.94
CA GLU A 204 -4.86 7.56 -19.83
C GLU A 204 -4.12 8.59 -20.72
N GLY A 205 -2.81 8.40 -20.87
CA GLY A 205 -1.94 9.32 -21.61
C GLY A 205 -1.44 10.53 -20.80
N PHE A 206 -2.00 10.82 -19.63
CA PHE A 206 -1.50 11.89 -18.77
C PHE A 206 -0.15 11.48 -18.15
N ASN A 207 0.93 12.22 -18.46
CA ASN A 207 2.29 12.01 -17.94
C ASN A 207 2.77 10.54 -17.92
N TYR A 208 2.26 9.72 -18.85
CA TYR A 208 2.55 8.28 -18.96
C TYR A 208 2.23 7.46 -17.70
N TYR A 209 1.35 7.95 -16.83
CA TYR A 209 0.96 7.22 -15.63
C TYR A 209 0.31 5.88 -15.98
N GLN A 210 0.65 4.86 -15.20
CA GLN A 210 0.17 3.50 -15.26
C GLN A 210 0.06 2.95 -13.83
N HIS A 211 -0.61 1.82 -13.70
CA HIS A 211 -0.74 1.12 -12.42
C HIS A 211 0.50 0.28 -12.15
N ALA A 212 0.88 0.19 -10.87
CA ALA A 212 1.90 -0.74 -10.43
C ALA A 212 1.40 -2.18 -10.49
#